data_AF-A0A352WC85-F1
#
_entry.id   AF-A0A352WC85-F1
#
_cell.length_a   1.000
_cell.length_b   1.000
_cell.length_c   1.000
_cell.angle_alpha   90.00
_cell.angle_beta   90.00
_cell.angle_gamma   90.00
#
_symmetry.space_group_name_H-M   'P 1'
#
loop_
_entity.id
_entity.type
_entity.pdbx_description
1 polymer ?
#
loop_
_entity_poly.entity_id
_entity_poly.type
_entity_poly.pdbx_seq_one_letter_code
_entity_poly.pdbx_strand_id
1 'polypeptide(L)'
;SAGRLLLSVDAGIGIYAAAAALDLDFIPIGSEWYDLIIPAVIFDSAMIGALREVLADESFKQEIVGLGGYSVEQTGALRWTT
;
A
#
# COMPACT_ATOMS: atom_id res chain seq x y z
N SER A 1 -39.84 10.81 20.10
CA SER A 1 -39.06 9.73 20.72
C SER A 1 -38.66 8.77 19.61
N ALA A 2 -37.38 8.35 19.60
CA ALA A 2 -36.67 7.52 18.62
C ALA A 2 -36.43 8.20 17.25
N GLY A 3 -35.22 8.43 16.77
CA GLY A 3 -33.88 8.04 17.21
C GLY A 3 -32.96 8.42 16.06
N ARG A 4 -32.58 9.70 16.01
CA ARG A 4 -31.62 10.23 15.02
C ARG A 4 -30.32 9.44 15.23
N LEU A 5 -29.97 8.59 14.27
CA LEU A 5 -28.67 7.90 14.28
C LEU A 5 -27.58 8.98 14.26
N LEU A 6 -27.05 9.21 15.46
CA LEU A 6 -25.88 10.03 15.75
C LEU A 6 -24.66 9.26 15.24
N LEU A 7 -24.21 9.50 14.01
CA LEU A 7 -22.81 9.39 13.64
C LEU A 7 -22.54 10.34 12.46
N SER A 8 -22.68 11.65 12.68
CA SER A 8 -22.02 12.60 11.79
C SER A 8 -20.53 12.51 12.09
N VAL A 9 -19.76 12.01 11.12
CA VAL A 9 -18.31 12.03 11.15
C VAL A 9 -17.88 13.15 10.21
N ASP A 10 -17.18 14.15 10.72
CA ASP A 10 -16.68 15.27 9.92
C ASP A 10 -15.43 14.88 9.09
N ALA A 11 -14.66 13.88 9.54
CA ALA A 11 -13.50 13.30 8.85
C ALA A 11 -13.13 11.91 9.37
N GLY A 12 -12.54 11.05 8.54
CA GLY A 12 -12.02 9.72 8.91
C GLY A 12 -10.59 9.50 8.40
N ILE A 13 -9.88 8.52 8.99
CA ILE A 13 -8.55 8.10 8.51
C ILE A 13 -8.74 7.07 7.40
N GLY A 14 -8.01 7.23 6.30
CA GLY A 14 -8.04 6.30 5.18
C GLY A 14 -6.86 6.49 4.23
N ILE A 15 -6.76 5.62 3.24
CA ILE A 15 -5.75 5.73 2.18
C ILE A 15 -6.22 6.69 1.09
N TYR A 16 -5.27 7.36 0.45
CA TYR A 16 -5.57 8.34 -0.61
C TYR A 16 -6.33 7.73 -1.80
N ALA A 17 -6.03 6.48 -2.18
CA ALA A 17 -6.74 5.79 -3.26
C ALA A 17 -8.27 5.69 -3.02
N ALA A 18 -8.70 5.51 -1.77
CA ALA A 18 -10.12 5.46 -1.42
C ALA A 18 -10.79 6.84 -1.50
N ALA A 19 -10.10 7.90 -1.05
CA ALA A 19 -10.59 9.27 -1.17
C ALA A 19 -10.73 9.68 -2.64
N ALA A 20 -9.72 9.35 -3.47
CA ALA A 20 -9.75 9.60 -4.91
C ALA A 20 -10.90 8.86 -5.62
N ALA A 21 -11.15 7.59 -5.26
CA ALA A 21 -12.24 6.81 -5.84
C ALA A 21 -13.64 7.34 -5.48
N LEU A 22 -13.76 8.09 -4.38
CA LEU A 22 -15.01 8.67 -3.88
C LEU A 22 -15.13 10.17 -4.13
N ASP A 23 -14.15 10.79 -4.80
CA ASP A 23 -14.08 12.24 -5.05
C ASP A 23 -14.18 13.07 -3.76
N LEU A 24 -13.48 12.62 -2.71
CA LEU A 24 -13.43 13.28 -1.40
C LEU A 24 -12.17 14.13 -1.25
N ASP A 25 -12.27 15.21 -0.47
CA ASP A 25 -11.10 15.96 -0.02
C ASP A 25 -10.17 15.04 0.80
N PHE A 26 -8.86 15.17 0.57
CA PHE A 26 -7.85 14.39 1.27
C PHE A 26 -6.74 15.29 1.83
N ILE A 27 -6.50 15.20 3.13
CA ILE A 27 -5.40 15.90 3.81
C ILE A 27 -4.30 14.87 4.12
N PRO A 28 -3.14 14.92 3.44
CA PRO A 28 -2.06 13.98 3.69
C PRO A 28 -1.42 14.23 5.07
N ILE A 29 -1.38 13.19 5.90
CA ILE A 29 -0.73 13.23 7.22
C ILE A 29 0.60 12.47 7.28
N GLY A 30 0.87 11.62 6.27
CA GLY A 30 2.09 10.83 6.17
C GLY A 30 1.95 9.72 5.14
N SER A 31 3.05 9.01 4.90
CA SER A 31 3.10 7.80 4.07
C SER A 31 3.23 6.57 4.94
N GLU A 32 2.56 5.49 4.55
CA GLU A 32 2.68 4.18 5.18
C GLU A 32 3.39 3.21 4.24
N TRP A 33 4.29 2.40 4.79
CA TRP A 33 5.06 1.40 4.06
C TRP A 33 4.83 0.03 4.67
N TYR A 34 4.62 -0.97 3.82
CA TYR A 34 4.41 -2.36 4.22
C TYR A 34 5.60 -3.20 3.79
N ASP A 35 6.25 -3.87 4.75
CA ASP A 35 7.32 -4.84 4.48
C ASP A 35 6.72 -6.25 4.36
N LEU A 36 7.20 -7.02 3.38
CA LEU A 36 6.92 -8.45 3.29
C LEU A 36 8.00 -9.23 4.04
N ILE A 37 7.62 -9.85 5.16
CA ILE A 37 8.57 -10.65 5.95
C ILE A 37 8.77 -12.04 5.33
N ILE A 38 10.00 -12.32 4.93
CA ILE A 38 10.40 -13.60 4.31
C ILE A 38 11.34 -14.33 5.28
N PRO A 39 11.02 -15.56 5.72
CA PRO A 39 11.95 -16.38 6.49
C PRO A 39 13.24 -16.63 5.71
N ALA A 40 14.39 -16.42 6.36
CA ALA A 40 15.70 -16.58 5.72
C ALA A 40 15.90 -17.97 5.08
N VAL A 41 15.32 -19.01 5.67
CA VAL A 41 15.40 -20.41 5.20
C VAL A 41 14.78 -20.63 3.82
N ILE A 42 13.90 -19.75 3.35
CA ILE A 42 13.28 -19.84 2.02
C ILE A 42 13.71 -18.70 1.07
N PHE A 43 14.60 -17.80 1.52
CA PHE A 43 14.94 -16.59 0.78
C PHE A 43 15.53 -16.89 -0.62
N ASP A 44 16.34 -17.94 -0.73
CA ASP A 44 16.96 -18.37 -2.00
C ASP A 44 16.11 -19.38 -2.78
N SER A 45 14.87 -19.63 -2.37
CA SER A 45 13.96 -20.50 -3.12
C SER A 45 13.56 -19.85 -4.45
N ALA A 46 13.32 -20.68 -5.47
CA ALA A 46 12.88 -20.21 -6.79
C ALA A 46 11.60 -19.34 -6.73
N MET A 47 10.70 -19.65 -5.79
CA MET A 47 9.47 -18.88 -5.56
C MET A 47 9.77 -17.45 -5.09
N ILE A 48 10.68 -17.28 -4.13
CA ILE A 48 11.07 -15.95 -3.65
C ILE A 48 11.90 -15.21 -4.71
N GLY A 49 12.72 -15.93 -5.49
CA GLY A 49 13.39 -15.38 -6.67
C GLY A 49 12.40 -14.75 -7.65
N ALA A 50 11.40 -15.50 -8.09
CA ALA A 50 10.37 -15.02 -9.02
C ALA A 50 9.58 -13.82 -8.46
N LEU A 51 9.22 -13.84 -7.17
CA LEU A 51 8.57 -12.70 -6.52
C LEU A 51 9.45 -11.44 -6.56
N ARG A 52 10.75 -11.58 -6.28
CA ARG A 52 11.70 -10.45 -6.31
C ARG A 52 11.87 -9.89 -7.71
N GLU A 53 11.87 -10.73 -8.74
CA GLU A 53 11.90 -10.30 -10.14
C GLU A 53 10.68 -9.43 -10.47
N VAL A 54 9.47 -9.85 -10.08
CA VAL A 54 8.24 -9.07 -10.28
C VAL A 54 8.29 -7.73 -9.54
N LEU A 55 8.72 -7.74 -8.27
CA LEU A 55 8.80 -6.50 -7.47
C LEU A 55 9.88 -5.51 -7.98
N ALA A 56 10.88 -6.01 -8.70
CA ALA A 56 11.91 -5.20 -9.34
C ALA A 56 11.51 -4.72 -10.75
N ASP A 57 10.49 -5.31 -11.36
CA ASP A 57 10.07 -5.01 -12.73
C ASP A 57 9.46 -3.61 -12.85
N GLU A 58 9.99 -2.82 -13.78
CA GLU A 58 9.55 -1.44 -13.97
C GLU A 58 8.16 -1.35 -14.60
N SER A 59 7.78 -2.27 -15.49
CA SER A 59 6.44 -2.25 -16.10
C SER A 59 5.37 -2.50 -15.05
N PHE A 60 5.61 -3.45 -14.15
CA PHE A 60 4.75 -3.73 -13.00
C PHE A 60 4.63 -2.52 -12.06
N LYS A 61 5.74 -1.83 -11.77
CA LYS A 61 5.70 -0.60 -10.97
C LYS A 61 4.89 0.52 -11.64
N GLN A 62 5.01 0.67 -12.97
CA GLN A 62 4.21 1.66 -13.70
C GLN A 62 2.71 1.31 -13.69
N GLU A 63 2.36 0.02 -13.77
CA GLU A 63 0.96 -0.41 -13.62
C GLU A 63 0.39 -0.01 -12.25
N ILE A 64 1.15 -0.20 -11.16
CA ILE A 64 0.75 0.22 -9.81
C ILE A 64 0.56 1.74 -9.73
N VAL A 65 1.49 2.53 -10.26
CA VAL A 65 1.35 3.99 -10.30
C VAL A 65 0.10 4.41 -11.08
N GLY A 66 -0.20 3.69 -12.17
CA GLY A 66 -1.39 3.90 -13.00
C GLY A 66 -2.71 3.64 -12.28
N LEU A 67 -2.74 2.83 -11.21
CA LEU A 67 -3.93 2.65 -10.37
C LEU A 67 -4.30 3.92 -9.59
N GLY A 68 -3.34 4.82 -9.40
CA GLY A 68 -3.51 6.04 -8.64
C GLY A 68 -3.47 5.79 -7.12
N GLY A 69 -2.80 6.70 -6.43
CA GLY A 69 -2.74 6.72 -4.98
C GLY A 69 -1.90 5.64 -4.30
N TYR A 70 -1.03 4.99 -5.06
CA TYR A 70 0.05 4.13 -4.57
C TYR A 70 1.40 4.69 -5.03
N SER A 71 2.41 4.58 -4.16
CA SER A 71 3.81 4.88 -4.49
C SER A 71 4.59 3.57 -4.59
N VAL A 72 5.58 3.55 -5.48
CA VAL A 72 6.48 2.40 -5.71
C VAL A 72 7.92 2.69 -5.26
N GLU A 73 8.15 3.80 -4.56
CA GLU A 73 9.49 4.28 -4.18
C GLU A 73 10.32 3.24 -3.40
N GLN A 74 9.66 2.42 -2.57
CA GLN A 74 10.31 1.38 -1.77
C GLN A 74 10.01 -0.05 -2.25
N THR A 75 9.26 -0.20 -3.35
CA THR A 75 8.87 -1.52 -3.85
C THR A 75 10.10 -2.31 -4.31
N GLY A 76 10.25 -3.52 -3.78
CA GLY A 76 11.39 -4.40 -4.05
C GLY A 76 12.65 -4.08 -3.24
N ALA A 77 12.62 -3.07 -2.35
CA ALA A 77 13.72 -2.81 -1.44
C ALA A 77 13.92 -3.97 -0.45
N LEU A 78 15.16 -4.46 -0.34
CA LEU A 78 15.50 -5.52 0.59
C LEU A 78 15.95 -4.93 1.93
N ARG A 79 15.32 -5.36 3.02
CA ARG A 79 15.70 -5.02 4.40
C ARG A 79 15.88 -6.29 5.21
N TRP A 80 16.95 -6.33 6.00
CA TRP A 80 17.22 -7.41 6.94
C TRP A 80 16.82 -6.94 8.34
N THR A 81 16.05 -7.76 9.05
CA THR A 81 15.69 -7.50 10.45
C THR A 81 16.05 -8.71 11.30
N THR A 82 16.42 -8.44 12.55
CA THR A 82 16.62 -9.44 13.62
C THR A 82 15.32 -9.71 14.35
#